data_AF-A0A1N7CV16-F1
#
_entry.id   AF-A0A1N7CV16-F1
#
_cell.length_a   1.000
_cell.length_b   1.000
_cell.length_c   1.000
_cell.angle_alpha   90.00
_cell.angle_beta   90.00
_cell.angle_gamma   90.00
#
_symmetry.space_group_name_H-M   'P 1'
#
loop_
_entity.id
_entity.type
_entity.pdbx_description
1 polymer ?
#
loop_
_entity_poly.entity_id
_entity_poly.type
_entity_poly.pdbx_seq_one_letter_code
_entity_poly.pdbx_strand_id
1 'polypeptide(L)' 'MTIARSRQISLQDTPYYHVVSRCVRRAFLCGEDSHSGQSFEHRRQWVVDKLGQLSRVFAIGVCAEL' A
#
# COMPACT_ATOMS: atom_id res chain seq x y z
N MET A 1 -15.97 -11.15 4.51
CA MET A 1 -17.06 -10.75 3.60
C MET A 1 -16.49 -9.83 2.53
N THR A 2 -16.79 -10.07 1.26
CA THR A 2 -16.37 -9.20 0.14
C THR A 2 -17.51 -8.24 -0.21
N ILE A 3 -17.30 -6.94 0.03
CA ILE A 3 -18.20 -5.86 -0.39
C ILE A 3 -17.70 -5.29 -1.72
N ALA A 4 -18.63 -4.87 -2.59
CA ALA A 4 -18.28 -4.23 -3.85
C ALA A 4 -17.46 -2.95 -3.59
N ARG A 5 -16.40 -2.72 -4.37
CA ARG A 5 -15.45 -1.60 -4.16
C ARG A 5 -16.14 -0.23 -4.13
N SER A 6 -17.18 -0.06 -4.95
CA SER A 6 -18.03 1.14 -4.99
C SER A 6 -18.79 1.41 -3.70
N ARG A 7 -18.95 0.41 -2.83
CA ARG A 7 -19.59 0.52 -1.50
C ARG A 7 -18.58 0.59 -0.36
N GLN A 8 -17.28 0.44 -0.65
CA GLN A 8 -16.21 0.58 0.36
C GLN A 8 -15.75 2.04 0.52
N ILE A 9 -16.09 2.90 -0.43
CA ILE A 9 -15.63 4.29 -0.51
C ILE A 9 -16.86 5.19 -0.56
N SER A 10 -17.01 6.05 0.45
CA SER A 10 -18.00 7.12 0.51
C SER A 10 -17.28 8.45 0.35
N LEU A 11 -17.40 9.05 -0.83
CA LEU A 11 -16.82 10.36 -1.13
C LEU A 11 -17.49 11.50 -0.35
N GLN A 12 -18.69 11.28 0.19
CA GLN A 12 -19.42 12.29 0.97
C GLN A 12 -18.89 12.38 2.40
N ASP A 13 -18.48 11.25 2.99
CA ASP A 13 -18.05 11.19 4.39
C ASP A 13 -16.58 11.55 4.55
N THR A 14 -15.70 10.98 3.70
CA THR A 14 -14.28 11.36 3.72
C THR A 14 -13.61 11.15 2.36
N PRO A 15 -12.90 12.14 1.82
CA PRO A 15 -12.07 11.95 0.64
C PRO A 15 -10.72 11.28 0.96
N TYR A 16 -10.41 11.03 2.24
CA TYR A 16 -9.14 10.46 2.69
C TYR A 16 -9.31 9.06 3.28
N TYR A 17 -8.53 8.11 2.76
CA TYR A 17 -8.50 6.73 3.25
C TYR A 17 -7.09 6.35 3.66
N HIS A 18 -6.96 5.86 4.90
CA HIS A 18 -5.72 5.23 5.35
C HIS A 18 -5.73 3.75 4.93
N VAL A 19 -4.87 3.39 3.99
CA VAL A 19 -4.76 2.04 3.45
C VAL A 19 -3.48 1.39 3.93
N VAL A 20 -3.59 0.15 4.42
CA VAL A 20 -2.44 -0.67 4.82
C VAL A 20 -2.44 -1.97 4.02
N SER A 21 -1.26 -2.36 3.54
CA SER A 21 -1.04 -3.68 2.96
C SER A 21 -0.29 -4.54 3.96
N ARG A 22 -0.90 -5.67 4.37
CA ARG A 22 -0.23 -6.65 5.24
C ARG A 22 0.35 -7.76 4.39
N CYS A 23 1.62 -8.06 4.62
CA CYS A 23 2.29 -9.18 3.97
C CYS A 23 1.78 -10.49 4.59
N VAL A 24 1.25 -11.40 3.78
CA VAL A 24 0.84 -12.74 4.21
C VAL A 24 1.95 -13.74 3.90
N ARG A 25 2.07 -14.79 4.72
CA ARG A 25 3.07 -15.88 4.52
C ARG A 25 4.52 -15.37 4.40
N ARG A 26 4.88 -14.28 5.09
CA ARG A 26 6.23 -13.66 5.05
C ARG A 26 6.66 -13.15 3.67
N ALA A 27 5.72 -12.87 2.77
CA ALA A 27 6.00 -12.23 1.49
C ALA A 27 6.17 -10.70 1.65
N PHE A 28 7.24 -10.29 2.34
CA PHE A 28 7.50 -8.88 2.65
C PHE A 28 7.79 -8.04 1.39
N LEU A 29 7.12 -6.89 1.29
CA LEU A 29 7.41 -5.89 0.26
C LEU A 29 8.72 -5.15 0.56
N CYS A 30 8.93 -4.79 1.83
CA CYS A 30 10.13 -4.17 2.39
C CYS A 30 10.23 -4.52 3.89
N GLY A 31 11.30 -4.10 4.56
CA GLY A 31 11.58 -4.44 5.96
C GLY A 31 12.37 -5.74 6.14
N GLU A 32 12.54 -6.16 7.39
CA GLU A 32 13.29 -7.34 7.77
C GLU A 32 12.37 -8.46 8.26
N ASP A 33 12.63 -9.68 7.79
CA ASP A 33 11.95 -10.87 8.28
C ASP A 33 12.61 -11.35 9.58
N SER A 34 11.95 -11.12 10.71
CA SER A 34 12.47 -11.41 12.05
C SER A 34 12.79 -12.90 12.31
N HIS A 35 12.30 -13.82 11.49
CA HIS A 35 12.59 -15.25 11.66
C HIS A 35 13.81 -15.71 10.86
N SER A 36 14.03 -15.19 9.64
CA SER A 36 15.20 -15.55 8.81
C SER A 36 16.33 -14.52 8.91
N GLY A 37 16.07 -13.33 9.44
CA GLY A 37 16.98 -12.18 9.40
C GLY A 37 17.15 -11.58 7.99
N GLN A 38 16.34 -12.00 7.01
CA GLN A 38 16.48 -11.53 5.64
C GLN A 38 15.88 -10.13 5.50
N SER A 39 16.69 -9.19 5.00
CA SER A 39 16.26 -7.82 4.70
C SER A 39 15.76 -7.67 3.26
N PHE A 40 14.58 -7.09 3.13
CA PHE A 40 13.93 -6.71 1.86
C PHE A 40 13.97 -5.20 1.62
N GLU A 41 14.74 -4.47 2.41
CA GLU A 41 14.75 -2.99 2.39
C GLU A 41 15.20 -2.40 1.05
N HIS A 42 16.02 -3.16 0.31
CA HIS A 42 16.44 -2.82 -1.06
C HIS A 42 15.27 -2.60 -2.04
N ARG A 43 14.05 -3.04 -1.71
CA ARG A 43 12.84 -2.88 -2.54
C ARG A 43 12.04 -1.63 -2.21
N ARG A 44 12.31 -0.95 -1.08
CA ARG A 44 11.51 0.18 -0.60
C ARG A 44 11.33 1.25 -1.69
N GLN A 45 12.43 1.72 -2.27
CA GLN A 45 12.36 2.79 -3.27
C GLN A 45 11.54 2.38 -4.49
N TRP A 46 11.70 1.15 -4.97
CA TRP A 46 10.92 0.61 -6.08
C TRP A 46 9.41 0.60 -5.76
N VAL A 47 9.02 0.26 -4.52
CA VAL A 47 7.61 0.28 -4.09
C VAL A 47 7.06 1.71 -4.07
N VAL A 48 7.83 2.67 -3.55
CA VAL A 48 7.46 4.10 -3.54
C VAL A 48 7.29 4.63 -4.96
N ASP A 49 8.26 4.39 -5.84
CA ASP A 49 8.19 4.83 -7.24
C ASP A 49 6.98 4.23 -7.95
N LYS A 50 6.68 2.94 -7.68
CA LYS A 50 5.53 2.27 -8.25
C LYS A 50 4.21 2.84 -7.74
N LEU A 51 4.10 3.14 -6.45
CA LEU A 51 2.93 3.80 -5.86
C LEU A 51 2.72 5.19 -6.48
N GLY A 52 3.79 5.98 -6.61
CA GLY A 52 3.76 7.29 -7.27
C GLY A 52 3.37 7.22 -8.76
N GLN A 53 3.76 6.17 -9.48
CA GLN A 53 3.31 5.95 -10.86
C GLN A 53 1.80 5.63 -10.89
N LEU A 54 1.35 4.71 -10.04
CA LEU A 54 -0.04 4.25 -10.05
C LEU A 54 -1.01 5.33 -9.56
N SER A 55 -0.61 6.16 -8.61
CA SER A 55 -1.43 7.27 -8.11
C SER A 55 -1.80 8.24 -9.25
N ARG A 56 -0.85 8.54 -10.14
CA ARG A 56 -1.07 9.35 -11.35
C ARG A 56 -2.03 8.66 -12.33
N VAL A 57 -1.83 7.37 -12.58
CA VAL A 57 -2.68 6.59 -13.51
C VAL A 57 -4.13 6.51 -13.04
N PHE A 58 -4.34 6.33 -11.73
CA PHE A 58 -5.67 6.22 -11.15
C PHE A 58 -6.28 7.56 -10.70
N ALA A 59 -5.57 8.67 -10.92
CA ALA A 59 -5.97 10.02 -10.47
C ALA A 59 -6.31 10.08 -8.96
N ILE A 60 -5.47 9.44 -8.13
CA ILE A 60 -5.60 9.43 -6.67
C ILE A 60 -4.46 10.24 -6.06
N GLY A 61 -4.77 11.12 -5.11
CA GLY A 61 -3.76 11.84 -4.32
C GLY A 61 -3.19 10.96 -3.20
N VAL A 62 -1.86 10.92 -3.06
CA VAL A 62 -1.18 10.28 -1.93
C VAL A 62 -0.73 11.38 -0.96
N CYS A 63 -1.27 11.36 0.26
CA CYS A 63 -0.97 12.38 1.27
C CYS A 63 0.28 12.06 2.11
N ALA A 64 0.57 10.77 2.28
CA ALA A 64 1.74 10.26 2.98
C ALA A 64 2.05 8.85 2.47
N GLU A 65 3.34 8.53 2.36
CA GLU A 65 3.84 7.21 1.96
C GLU A 65 5.05 6.77 2.81
N LEU A 66 5.48 5.53 2.57
CA LEU A 66 6.27 4.62 3.44
C LEU A 66 7.65 5.08 3.90
#